data_AF-D3I9C6-F1
#
_entry.id   AF-D3I9C6-F1
#
_cell.length_a   1.000
_cell.length_b   1.000
_cell.length_c   1.000
_cell.angle_alpha   90.00
_cell.angle_beta   90.00
_cell.angle_gamma   90.00
#
_symmetry.space_group_name_H-M   'P 1'
#
loop_
_entity.id
_entity.type
_entity.pdbx_description
1 polymer ?
#
loop_
_entity_poly.entity_id
_entity_poly.type
_entity_poly.pdbx_seq_one_letter_code
_entity_poly.pdbx_strand_id
1 'polypeptide(L)'
;MPSFFSKIKNKLQQLSFRTGVIVTLCCIPFYILSFAQMALDIDVKTKGILWVVLFGLAKTFQYTGLTILGVEGYKRLKQYFKKK
;
A
#
# COMPACT_ATOMS: atom_id res chain seq x y z
N MET A 1 22.55 -13.76 -17.81
CA MET A 1 21.57 -13.97 -16.72
C MET A 1 20.90 -12.64 -16.43
N PRO A 2 19.55 -12.54 -16.37
CA PRO A 2 18.90 -11.29 -16.02
C PRO A 2 19.32 -10.88 -14.60
N SER A 3 19.83 -9.66 -14.46
CA SER A 3 20.24 -9.10 -13.16
C SER A 3 19.07 -9.15 -12.17
N PHE A 4 19.38 -9.28 -10.88
CA PHE A 4 18.39 -9.26 -9.79
C PHE A 4 17.41 -8.08 -9.92
N PHE A 5 17.93 -6.93 -10.34
CA PHE A 5 17.17 -5.71 -10.62
C PHE A 5 16.12 -5.89 -11.72
N SER A 6 16.46 -6.58 -12.81
CA SER A 6 15.51 -6.86 -13.91
C SER A 6 14.38 -7.79 -13.48
N LYS A 7 14.65 -8.76 -12.59
CA LYS A 7 13.60 -9.64 -12.04
C LYS A 7 12.63 -8.87 -11.15
N ILE A 8 13.15 -7.98 -10.29
CA ILE A 8 12.32 -7.10 -9.43
C ILE A 8 11.46 -6.20 -10.31
N LYS A 9 12.08 -5.55 -11.32
CA LYS A 9 11.36 -4.67 -12.24
C LYS A 9 10.25 -5.40 -12.98
N ASN A 10 10.48 -6.64 -13.44
CA ASN A 10 9.46 -7.42 -14.13
C ASN A 10 8.30 -7.81 -13.20
N LYS A 11 8.60 -8.18 -11.94
CA LYS A 11 7.57 -8.40 -10.91
C LYS A 11 6.77 -7.14 -10.59
N LEU A 12 7.44 -5.99 -10.48
CA LEU A 12 6.79 -4.70 -10.28
C LEU A 12 5.94 -4.29 -11.49
N GLN A 13 6.37 -4.60 -12.72
CA GLN A 13 5.61 -4.33 -13.93
C GLN A 13 4.40 -5.28 -14.12
N GLN A 14 4.37 -6.41 -13.42
CA GLN A 14 3.21 -7.31 -13.36
C GLN A 14 2.20 -6.89 -12.29
N LEU A 15 2.54 -5.98 -11.37
CA LEU A 15 1.57 -5.44 -10.42
C LEU A 15 0.57 -4.59 -11.19
N SER A 16 -0.67 -5.08 -11.21
CA SER A 16 -1.78 -4.46 -11.93
C SER A 16 -2.48 -3.42 -11.06
N PHE A 17 -3.26 -2.55 -11.69
CA PHE A 17 -4.02 -1.50 -11.03
C PHE A 17 -4.93 -2.10 -9.95
N ARG A 18 -5.42 -3.31 -10.20
CA ARG A 18 -6.15 -4.13 -9.25
C ARG A 18 -5.37 -4.39 -7.96
N THR A 19 -4.08 -4.71 -8.05
CA THR A 19 -3.22 -4.93 -6.89
C THR A 19 -3.03 -3.63 -6.09
N GLY A 20 -2.84 -2.50 -6.77
CA GLY A 20 -2.82 -1.18 -6.12
C GLY A 20 -4.12 -0.89 -5.36
N VAL A 21 -5.27 -1.14 -5.98
CA VAL A 21 -6.60 -0.95 -5.36
C VAL A 21 -6.77 -1.88 -4.16
N ILE A 22 -6.46 -3.17 -4.29
CA ILE A 22 -6.58 -4.15 -3.21
C ILE A 22 -5.69 -3.76 -2.03
N VAL A 23 -4.44 -3.35 -2.28
CA VAL A 23 -3.50 -2.90 -1.24
C VAL A 23 -4.01 -1.65 -0.53
N THR A 24 -4.54 -0.67 -1.27
CA THR A 24 -5.16 0.51 -0.67
C THR A 24 -6.42 0.17 0.13
N LEU A 25 -7.25 -0.78 -0.34
CA LEU A 25 -8.41 -1.25 0.41
C LEU A 25 -8.01 -1.97 1.70
N CYS A 26 -6.94 -2.77 1.67
CA CYS A 26 -6.38 -3.41 2.87
C CYS A 26 -5.87 -2.40 3.90
N CYS A 27 -5.48 -1.19 3.51
CA CYS A 27 -5.13 -0.13 4.48
C CYS A 27 -6.30 0.21 5.42
N ILE A 28 -7.54 0.15 4.93
CA ILE A 28 -8.73 0.58 5.68
C ILE A 28 -8.95 -0.24 6.97
N PRO A 29 -9.00 -1.59 6.93
CA PRO A 29 -9.15 -2.38 8.15
C PRO A 29 -7.96 -2.20 9.10
N PHE A 30 -6.72 -2.11 8.61
CA PHE A 30 -5.55 -1.85 9.47
C PHE A 30 -5.63 -0.49 10.18
N TYR A 31 -6.12 0.53 9.48
CA TYR A 31 -6.34 1.85 10.06
C TYR A 31 -7.43 1.81 11.13
N ILE A 32 -8.57 1.17 10.86
CA ILE A 32 -9.67 1.01 11.83
C ILE A 32 -9.20 0.22 13.06
N LEU A 33 -8.48 -0.88 12.87
CA LEU A 33 -7.91 -1.68 13.96
C LEU A 33 -6.89 -0.89 14.79
N SER A 34 -6.14 0.02 14.17
CA SER A 34 -5.24 0.93 14.87
C SER A 34 -5.96 1.86 15.83
N PHE A 35 -7.22 2.20 15.59
CA PHE A 35 -8.04 3.01 16.51
C PHE A 35 -8.90 2.15 17.44
N ALA A 36 -9.35 0.97 17.01
CA ALA A 36 -10.16 0.06 17.84
C ALA A 36 -9.43 -0.38 19.12
N GLN A 37 -8.11 -0.55 19.06
CA GLN A 37 -7.28 -0.84 20.24
C GLN A 37 -7.30 0.26 21.32
N MET A 38 -7.70 1.49 20.99
CA MET A 38 -7.83 2.59 21.95
C MET A 38 -9.07 2.42 22.86
N ALA A 39 -10.04 1.61 22.44
CA ALA A 39 -11.23 1.25 23.22
C ALA A 39 -11.02 -0.01 24.10
N LEU A 40 -9.94 -0.76 23.89
CA LEU A 40 -9.60 -1.92 24.73
C LEU A 40 -8.91 -1.45 26.00
N ASP A 41 -9.22 -2.04 27.15
CA ASP A 41 -8.57 -1.72 28.42
C ASP A 41 -7.29 -2.55 28.64
N ILE A 42 -6.27 -2.25 27.81
CA ILE A 42 -4.95 -2.88 27.84
C ILE A 42 -3.90 -1.93 28.44
N ASP A 43 -2.75 -2.48 28.85
CA ASP A 43 -1.60 -1.72 29.30
C ASP A 43 -1.15 -0.65 28.27
N VAL A 44 -0.81 0.54 28.75
CA VAL A 44 -0.48 1.72 27.93
C VAL A 44 0.75 1.48 27.05
N LYS A 45 1.76 0.73 27.53
CA LYS A 45 2.95 0.42 26.73
C LYS A 45 2.59 -0.53 25.59
N THR A 46 1.82 -1.56 25.88
CA THR A 46 1.36 -2.53 24.87
C THR A 46 0.48 -1.86 23.81
N LYS A 47 -0.43 -0.97 24.23
CA LYS A 47 -1.22 -0.12 23.32
C LYS A 47 -0.33 0.73 22.42
N GLY A 48 0.68 1.40 22.99
CA GLY A 48 1.59 2.24 22.20
C GLY A 48 2.31 1.45 21.10
N ILE A 49 2.84 0.26 21.44
CA ILE A 49 3.53 -0.60 20.47
C ILE A 49 2.56 -1.09 19.39
N LEU A 50 1.39 -1.57 19.79
CA LEU A 50 0.38 -2.09 18.85
C LEU A 50 -0.13 -0.98 17.93
N TRP A 51 -0.26 0.25 18.44
CA TRP A 51 -0.67 1.42 17.68
C TRP A 51 0.39 1.78 16.64
N VAL A 52 1.66 1.90 17.04
CA VAL A 52 2.76 2.22 16.12
C VAL A 52 2.87 1.19 15.00
N VAL A 53 2.74 -0.10 15.32
CA VAL A 53 2.83 -1.18 14.32
C VAL A 53 1.63 -1.17 13.37
N LEU A 54 0.39 -1.14 13.88
CA LEU A 54 -0.81 -1.16 13.02
C LEU A 54 -0.96 0.12 12.21
N PHE A 55 -0.70 1.28 12.82
CA PHE A 55 -0.74 2.58 12.13
C PHE A 55 0.37 2.68 11.08
N GLY A 56 1.58 2.23 11.42
CA GLY A 56 2.71 2.16 10.50
C GLY A 56 2.39 1.28 9.30
N LEU A 57 1.88 0.07 9.53
CA LEU A 57 1.46 -0.85 8.47
C LEU A 57 0.35 -0.25 7.60
N ALA A 58 -0.66 0.38 8.19
CA ALA A 58 -1.71 1.07 7.45
C ALA A 58 -1.12 2.13 6.51
N LYS A 59 -0.22 2.98 7.01
CA LYS A 59 0.48 3.99 6.19
C LYS A 59 1.33 3.37 5.10
N THR A 60 2.04 2.28 5.37
CA THR A 60 2.81 1.56 4.35
C THR A 60 1.90 1.05 3.24
N PHE A 61 0.76 0.43 3.56
CA PHE A 61 -0.21 -0.01 2.56
C PHE A 61 -0.84 1.16 1.80
N GLN A 62 -1.17 2.26 2.48
CA GLN A 62 -1.70 3.49 1.87
C GLN A 62 -0.74 4.03 0.80
N TYR A 63 0.52 4.31 1.18
CA TYR A 63 1.49 4.90 0.27
C TYR A 63 1.94 3.94 -0.82
N THR A 64 2.09 2.64 -0.51
CA THR A 64 2.45 1.61 -1.49
C THR A 64 1.34 1.46 -2.53
N GLY A 65 0.08 1.35 -2.09
CA GLY A 65 -1.06 1.26 -2.99
C GLY A 65 -1.22 2.50 -3.87
N LEU A 66 -1.09 3.70 -3.29
CA LEU A 66 -1.10 4.96 -4.07
C LEU A 66 0.05 5.04 -5.08
N THR A 67 1.24 4.54 -4.73
CA THR A 67 2.39 4.53 -5.64
C THR A 67 2.14 3.60 -6.83
N ILE A 68 1.58 2.40 -6.59
CA ILE A 68 1.23 1.45 -7.65
C ILE A 68 0.14 2.05 -8.56
N LEU A 69 -0.94 2.56 -7.96
CA LEU A 69 -2.04 3.21 -8.68
C LEU A 69 -1.57 4.43 -9.48
N GLY A 70 -0.67 5.23 -8.92
CA GLY A 70 -0.11 6.42 -9.55
C GLY A 70 0.76 6.08 -10.76
N VAL A 71 1.63 5.07 -10.66
CA VAL A 71 2.52 4.66 -11.77
C VAL A 71 1.72 4.08 -12.94
N GLU A 72 0.74 3.22 -12.67
CA GLU A 72 -0.12 2.67 -13.72
C GLU A 72 -1.13 3.68 -14.26
N GLY A 73 -1.71 4.50 -13.39
CA GLY A 73 -2.58 5.61 -13.76
C GLY A 73 -1.86 6.57 -14.70
N TYR A 74 -0.62 6.95 -14.36
CA TYR A 74 0.24 7.76 -15.21
C TYR A 74 0.54 7.08 -16.54
N LYS A 75 0.83 5.77 -16.55
CA LYS A 75 1.08 5.00 -17.78
C LYS A 75 -0.15 4.98 -18.70
N ARG A 76 -1.36 4.81 -18.15
CA ARG A 76 -2.63 4.88 -18.88
C ARG A 76 -2.92 6.28 -19.41
N LEU A 77 -2.75 7.31 -18.59
CA LEU A 77 -2.90 8.71 -18.99
C LEU A 77 -1.93 9.08 -20.11
N LYS A 78 -0.65 8.69 -19.99
CA LYS A 78 0.36 8.93 -21.02
C LYS A 78 0.01 8.25 -22.34
N GLN A 79 -0.56 7.04 -22.31
CA GLN A 79 -1.03 6.36 -23.52
C GLN A 79 -2.25 7.02 -24.15
N TYR A 80 -3.18 7.53 -23.33
CA TYR A 80 -4.35 8.27 -23.80
C TYR A 80 -3.94 9.58 -24.49
N PHE A 81 -3.03 10.33 -23.89
CA PHE A 81 -2.48 11.57 -24.48
C PHE A 81 -1.60 11.32 -25.71
N LYS A 82 -1.01 10.13 -25.88
CA LYS A 82 -0.23 9.79 -27.09
C LYS A 82 -1.10 9.29 -28.25
N LYS A 83 -2.36 8.92 -27.99
CA LYS A 83 -3.34 8.47 -28.99
C LYS A 83 -4.22 9.61 -29.51
N LYS A 84 -4.09 10.81 -28.94
CA LYS A 84 -4.74 12.04 -29.38
C LYS A 84 -3.68 12.99 -29.94
#